data_AF-G6XK97-F1
#
_entry.id   AF-G6XK97-F1
#
_cell.length_a   1.000
_cell.length_b   1.000
_cell.length_c   1.000
_cell.angle_alpha   90.00
_cell.angle_beta   90.00
_cell.angle_gamma   90.00
#
_symmetry.space_group_name_H-M   'P 1'
#
loop_
_entity.id
_entity.type
_entity.pdbx_description
1 polymer ?
#
loop_
_entity_poly.entity_id
_entity_poly.type
_entity_poly.pdbx_seq_one_letter_code
_entity_poly.pdbx_strand_id
1 'polypeptide(L)'
;MTLAFIIEGGFPMAASLLACMLASALHYHVPPRILPAIQRVEGGMTGNISHNTDGSVDIGLMQINSRWILPIAGMTQLQPSQVAARLALDPCFNIAAAAMILHRALAQEHGNIMQAIGDYHSRTLPLNLAYQRRVIAAASELYFRKRA
;
A
#
# COMPACT_ATOMS: atom_id res chain seq x y z
N MET A 1 38.99 -35.84 -2.98
CA MET A 1 39.01 -34.40 -2.64
C MET A 1 39.23 -33.64 -3.93
N THR A 2 38.33 -32.79 -4.42
CA THR A 2 37.34 -31.97 -3.72
C THR A 2 36.18 -31.68 -4.68
N LEU A 3 34.96 -32.12 -4.34
CA LEU A 3 33.75 -31.62 -4.98
C LEU A 3 33.56 -30.18 -4.48
N ALA A 4 33.75 -29.19 -5.34
CA ALA A 4 33.33 -27.83 -5.06
C ALA A 4 31.81 -27.75 -5.32
N PHE A 5 31.03 -27.64 -4.25
CA PHE A 5 29.63 -27.22 -4.30
C PHE A 5 29.58 -25.84 -4.95
N ILE A 6 29.04 -25.78 -6.18
CA ILE A 6 28.59 -24.53 -6.76
C ILE A 6 27.36 -24.13 -5.94
N ILE A 7 27.54 -23.16 -5.06
CA ILE A 7 26.42 -22.47 -4.43
C ILE A 7 25.79 -21.64 -5.55
N GLU A 8 24.68 -22.14 -6.08
CA GLU A 8 23.80 -21.43 -6.99
C GLU A 8 23.54 -20.02 -6.43
N GLY A 9 24.01 -19.01 -7.16
CA GLY A 9 23.65 -17.63 -6.91
C GLY A 9 22.14 -17.49 -7.05
N GLY A 10 21.42 -17.52 -5.93
CA GLY A 10 20.00 -17.25 -5.89
C GLY A 10 19.73 -15.86 -6.44
N PHE A 11 19.28 -15.78 -7.69
CA PHE A 11 18.65 -14.58 -8.20
C PHE A 11 17.51 -14.24 -7.24
N PRO A 12 17.45 -13.02 -6.67
CA PRO A 12 16.31 -12.64 -5.86
C PRO A 12 15.08 -12.70 -6.76
N MET A 13 14.19 -13.68 -6.51
CA MET A 13 12.91 -13.71 -7.21
C MET A 13 12.19 -12.42 -6.87
N ALA A 14 12.01 -11.55 -7.87
CA ALA A 14 11.14 -10.39 -7.74
C ALA A 14 9.75 -10.92 -7.37
N ALA A 15 9.35 -10.68 -6.12
CA ALA A 15 8.02 -11.06 -5.67
C ALA A 15 6.98 -10.33 -6.54
N SER A 16 5.96 -11.05 -7.01
CA SER A 16 4.87 -10.40 -7.71
C SER A 16 4.19 -9.40 -6.77
N LEU A 17 3.63 -8.32 -7.32
CA LEU A 17 2.89 -7.33 -6.53
C LEU A 17 1.78 -7.99 -5.70
N LEU A 18 1.13 -9.01 -6.25
CA LEU A 18 0.11 -9.79 -5.54
C LEU A 18 0.68 -10.54 -4.33
N ALA A 19 1.88 -11.12 -4.44
CA ALA A 19 2.54 -11.77 -3.30
C ALA A 19 2.85 -10.75 -2.19
N CYS A 20 3.32 -9.56 -2.55
CA CYS A 20 3.56 -8.48 -1.58
C CYS A 20 2.25 -7.97 -0.94
N MET A 21 1.17 -7.84 -1.72
CA MET A 21 -0.15 -7.51 -1.18
C MET A 21 -0.67 -8.57 -0.23
N LEU A 22 -0.58 -9.85 -0.58
CA LEU A 22 -1.03 -10.93 0.29
C LEU A 22 -0.20 -11.03 1.57
N ALA A 23 1.13 -10.97 1.46
CA ALA A 23 2.02 -10.99 2.62
C ALA A 23 1.77 -9.80 3.56
N SER A 24 1.62 -8.59 3.01
CA SER A 24 1.31 -7.40 3.80
C SER A 24 -0.06 -7.48 4.44
N ALA A 25 -1.06 -7.98 3.72
CA ALA A 25 -2.41 -8.16 4.23
C ALA A 25 -2.45 -9.11 5.43
N LEU A 26 -1.75 -10.25 5.33
CA LEU A 26 -1.61 -11.21 6.41
C LEU A 26 -0.85 -10.61 7.60
N HIS A 27 0.28 -9.95 7.37
CA HIS A 27 1.10 -9.36 8.44
C HIS A 27 0.35 -8.29 9.23
N TYR A 28 -0.35 -7.39 8.53
CA TYR A 28 -1.10 -6.28 9.14
C TYR A 28 -2.57 -6.61 9.45
N HIS A 29 -2.98 -7.88 9.31
CA HIS A 29 -4.35 -8.33 9.58
C HIS A 29 -5.43 -7.50 8.86
N VAL A 30 -5.15 -7.03 7.65
CA VAL A 30 -6.13 -6.34 6.80
C VAL A 30 -6.75 -7.33 5.81
N PRO A 31 -8.05 -7.22 5.48
CA PRO A 31 -8.66 -8.13 4.52
C PRO A 31 -7.92 -8.12 3.16
N PRO A 32 -7.53 -9.30 2.62
CA PRO A 32 -6.59 -9.39 1.50
C PRO A 32 -7.13 -8.84 0.18
N ARG A 33 -8.45 -8.64 0.07
CA ARG A 33 -9.11 -8.05 -1.11
C ARG A 33 -9.06 -6.53 -1.14
N ILE A 34 -8.65 -5.86 -0.06
CA ILE A 34 -8.73 -4.40 0.02
C ILE A 34 -7.53 -3.74 -0.67
N LEU A 35 -6.31 -4.24 -0.47
CA LEU A 35 -5.11 -3.63 -1.08
C LEU A 35 -5.16 -3.58 -2.62
N PRO A 36 -5.60 -4.63 -3.34
CA PRO A 36 -5.75 -4.52 -4.79
C PRO A 36 -6.85 -3.53 -5.22
N ALA A 37 -7.95 -3.44 -4.46
CA ALA A 37 -9.01 -2.47 -4.73
C ALA A 37 -8.54 -1.02 -4.50
N ILE A 38 -7.77 -0.76 -3.43
CA ILE A 38 -7.11 0.53 -3.19
C ILE A 38 -6.14 0.84 -4.32
N GLN A 39 -5.24 -0.10 -4.67
CA GLN A 39 -4.28 0.12 -5.76
C GLN A 39 -4.97 0.47 -7.08
N ARG A 40 -6.09 -0.20 -7.39
CA ARG A 40 -6.90 0.08 -8.59
C ARG A 40 -7.50 1.49 -8.60
N VAL A 41 -7.86 2.02 -7.43
CA VAL A 41 -8.40 3.38 -7.25
C VAL A 41 -7.31 4.42 -7.31
N GLU A 42 -6.16 4.16 -6.68
CA GLU A 42 -5.01 5.06 -6.67
C GLU A 42 -4.36 5.15 -8.06
N GLY A 43 -4.29 4.04 -8.79
CA GLY A 43 -3.71 4.01 -10.14
C GLY A 43 -2.23 4.37 -10.19
N GLY A 44 -1.55 4.38 -9.04
CA GLY A 44 -0.13 4.69 -8.93
C GLY A 44 0.75 3.64 -9.60
N MET A 45 1.98 4.04 -9.89
CA MET A 45 3.04 3.19 -10.45
C MET A 45 4.34 3.39 -9.68
N THR A 46 5.29 2.47 -9.81
CA THR A 46 6.64 2.66 -9.26
C THR A 46 7.26 3.94 -9.80
N GLY A 47 7.82 4.76 -8.91
CA GLY A 47 8.40 6.06 -9.20
C GLY A 47 7.39 7.19 -9.41
N ASN A 48 6.08 6.93 -9.37
CA ASN A 48 5.08 7.96 -9.53
C ASN A 48 5.06 8.91 -8.33
N ILE A 49 4.96 10.21 -8.59
CA ILE A 49 4.83 11.27 -7.59
C ILE A 49 3.71 12.20 -8.04
N SER A 50 2.69 12.35 -7.21
CA SER A 50 1.56 13.26 -7.45
C SER A 50 1.63 14.41 -6.45
N HIS A 51 1.52 15.66 -6.92
CA HIS A 51 1.62 16.84 -6.06
C HIS A 51 0.24 17.31 -5.60
N ASN A 52 0.10 17.52 -4.29
CA ASN A 52 -1.12 18.05 -3.68
C ASN A 52 -1.02 19.57 -3.49
N THR A 53 -2.18 20.23 -3.42
CA THR A 53 -2.28 21.69 -3.28
C THR A 53 -1.73 22.20 -1.96
N ASP A 54 -1.64 21.35 -0.94
CA ASP A 54 -1.09 21.68 0.38
C ASP A 54 0.44 21.47 0.48
N GLY A 55 1.09 21.18 -0.65
CA GLY A 55 2.54 20.95 -0.74
C GLY A 55 2.98 19.54 -0.35
N SER A 56 2.07 18.68 0.14
CA SER A 56 2.37 17.25 0.27
C SER A 56 2.42 16.56 -1.10
N VAL A 57 2.98 15.36 -1.15
CA VAL A 57 3.01 14.55 -2.36
C VAL A 57 2.58 13.13 -2.06
N ASP A 58 1.92 12.48 -3.02
CA ASP A 58 1.55 11.07 -2.94
C ASP A 58 2.52 10.23 -3.76
N ILE A 59 2.99 9.13 -3.17
CA ILE A 59 4.21 8.45 -3.61
C ILE A 59 3.91 7.00 -4.00
N GLY A 60 4.33 6.63 -5.20
CA GLY A 60 4.45 5.25 -5.66
C GLY A 60 3.13 4.54 -5.93
N LEU A 61 3.17 3.20 -5.88
CA LEU A 61 2.09 2.31 -6.32
C LEU A 61 0.75 2.56 -5.59
N MET A 62 0.82 2.78 -4.28
CA MET A 62 -0.33 2.98 -3.40
C MET A 62 -0.51 4.47 -3.06
N GLN A 63 0.16 5.38 -3.76
CA GLN A 63 0.02 6.85 -3.57
C GLN A 63 0.12 7.26 -2.09
N ILE A 64 1.15 6.77 -1.40
CA ILE A 64 1.36 7.06 0.02
C ILE A 64 1.75 8.52 0.20
N ASN A 65 0.95 9.26 0.96
CA ASN A 65 1.23 10.67 1.22
C ASN A 65 2.54 10.86 1.99
N SER A 66 3.32 11.87 1.61
CA SER A 66 4.64 12.19 2.18
C SER A 66 4.63 12.46 3.69
N ARG A 67 3.48 12.79 4.27
CA ARG A 67 3.30 12.90 5.73
C ARG A 67 3.60 11.60 6.49
N TRP A 68 3.54 10.45 5.82
CA TRP A 68 3.88 9.15 6.41
C TRP A 68 5.37 8.85 6.44
N ILE A 69 6.23 9.65 5.80
CA ILE A 69 7.68 9.42 5.79
C ILE A 69 8.25 9.43 7.21
N LEU A 70 7.95 10.45 8.02
CA LEU A 70 8.48 10.55 9.38
C LEU A 70 7.92 9.46 10.32
N PRO A 71 6.59 9.18 10.34
CA PRO A 71 6.07 8.03 11.10
C PRO A 71 6.73 6.71 10.72
N ILE A 72 6.90 6.42 9.43
CA ILE A 72 7.52 5.16 8.97
C ILE A 72 9.01 5.13 9.33
N ALA A 73 9.72 6.24 9.20
CA ALA A 73 11.12 6.34 9.64
C ALA A 73 11.26 6.00 11.13
N GLY A 74 10.39 6.54 11.99
CA GLY A 74 10.38 6.23 13.41
C GLY A 74 10.08 4.75 13.72
N MET A 75 9.17 4.12 12.97
CA MET A 75 8.82 2.70 13.16
C MET A 75 9.90 1.73 12.62
N THR A 76 10.61 2.11 11.56
CA THR A 76 11.58 1.24 10.88
C THR A 76 13.03 1.53 11.24
N GLN A 77 13.29 2.64 11.95
CA GLN A 77 14.63 3.17 12.24
C GLN A 77 15.46 3.47 10.97
N LEU A 78 14.78 3.67 9.84
CA LEU A 78 15.39 4.11 8.58
C LEU A 78 15.47 5.64 8.55
N GLN A 79 16.45 6.17 7.82
CA GLN A 79 16.49 7.61 7.56
C GLN A 79 15.28 8.05 6.72
N PRO A 80 14.71 9.26 6.93
CA PRO A 80 13.58 9.76 6.14
C PRO A 80 13.82 9.70 4.62
N SER A 81 15.05 9.97 4.17
CA SER A 81 15.43 9.89 2.76
C SER A 81 15.37 8.45 2.21
N GLN A 82 15.76 7.46 3.02
CA GLN A 82 15.66 6.04 2.65
C GLN A 82 14.20 5.59 2.57
N VAL A 83 13.37 6.03 3.52
CA VAL A 83 11.92 5.76 3.48
C VAL A 83 11.29 6.36 2.23
N ALA A 84 11.58 7.62 1.92
CA ALA A 84 11.08 8.28 0.71
C ALA A 84 11.49 7.53 -0.56
N ALA A 85 12.78 7.16 -0.68
CA ALA A 85 13.28 6.39 -1.82
C ALA A 85 12.61 5.02 -1.93
N ARG A 86 12.40 4.31 -0.82
CA ARG A 86 11.72 3.02 -0.80
C ARG A 86 10.23 3.14 -1.13
N LEU A 87 9.53 4.14 -0.61
CA LEU A 87 8.14 4.40 -1.00
C LEU A 87 8.02 4.64 -2.51
N ALA A 88 8.98 5.33 -3.12
CA ALA A 88 8.95 5.58 -4.56
C ALA A 88 9.34 4.34 -5.39
N LEU A 89 10.40 3.62 -5.00
CA LEU A 89 11.09 2.67 -5.89
C LEU A 89 10.95 1.20 -5.48
N ASP A 90 10.53 0.91 -4.25
CA ASP A 90 10.30 -0.46 -3.75
C ASP A 90 8.79 -0.70 -3.64
N PRO A 91 8.15 -1.39 -4.62
CA PRO A 91 6.71 -1.58 -4.62
C PRO A 91 6.21 -2.36 -3.41
N CYS A 92 7.00 -3.32 -2.93
CA CYS A 92 6.61 -4.14 -1.79
C CYS A 92 6.69 -3.35 -0.49
N PHE A 93 7.69 -2.48 -0.33
CA PHE A 93 7.73 -1.53 0.77
C PHE A 93 6.55 -0.54 0.73
N ASN A 94 6.21 -0.04 -0.45
CA ASN A 94 5.06 0.86 -0.64
C ASN A 94 3.73 0.17 -0.28
N ILE A 95 3.53 -1.09 -0.73
CA ILE A 95 2.37 -1.92 -0.36
C ILE A 95 2.32 -2.20 1.15
N ALA A 96 3.46 -2.55 1.76
CA ALA A 96 3.53 -2.78 3.20
C ALA A 96 3.19 -1.53 4.00
N ALA A 97 3.66 -0.36 3.55
CA ALA A 97 3.29 0.93 4.14
C ALA A 97 1.78 1.18 4.02
N ALA A 98 1.16 0.90 2.86
CA ALA A 98 -0.29 1.03 2.68
C ALA A 98 -1.08 0.14 3.67
N ALA A 99 -0.67 -1.13 3.79
CA ALA A 99 -1.30 -2.09 4.70
C ALA A 99 -1.16 -1.67 6.17
N MET A 100 0.02 -1.16 6.57
CA MET A 100 0.27 -0.62 7.89
C MET A 100 -0.62 0.59 8.20
N ILE A 101 -0.73 1.54 7.27
CA ILE A 101 -1.58 2.73 7.43
C ILE A 101 -3.04 2.33 7.57
N LEU A 102 -3.51 1.43 6.71
CA LEU A 102 -4.88 0.91 6.77
C LEU A 102 -5.15 0.18 8.09
N HIS A 103 -4.20 -0.62 8.59
CA HIS A 103 -4.31 -1.27 9.88
C HIS A 103 -4.43 -0.26 11.03
N ARG A 104 -3.64 0.82 11.00
CA ARG A 104 -3.75 1.90 12.00
C ARG A 104 -5.11 2.59 11.94
N ALA A 105 -5.62 2.87 10.74
CA ALA A 105 -6.96 3.42 10.56
C ALA A 105 -8.04 2.46 11.07
N LEU A 106 -7.93 1.16 10.79
CA LEU A 106 -8.86 0.14 11.25
C LEU A 106 -8.91 0.05 12.78
N ALA A 107 -7.76 0.16 13.44
CA ALA A 107 -7.69 0.20 14.89
C ALA A 107 -8.36 1.46 15.47
N GLN A 108 -8.15 2.62 14.85
CA GLN A 108 -8.78 3.89 15.25
C GLN A 108 -10.31 3.87 15.08
N GLU A 109 -10.77 3.22 14.02
CA GLU A 109 -12.18 3.09 13.68
C GLU A 109 -12.85 1.87 14.33
N HIS A 110 -12.23 1.29 15.35
CA HIS A 110 -12.77 0.16 16.14
C HIS A 110 -13.22 -1.02 15.26
N GLY A 111 -12.48 -1.29 14.18
CA GLY A 111 -12.79 -2.37 13.24
C GLY A 111 -13.76 -1.99 12.11
N ASN A 112 -14.24 -0.74 12.04
CA ASN A 112 -15.05 -0.28 10.92
C ASN A 112 -14.18 -0.12 9.66
N ILE A 113 -14.19 -1.16 8.83
CA ILE A 113 -13.35 -1.23 7.64
C ILE A 113 -13.69 -0.17 6.59
N MET A 114 -14.97 0.19 6.44
CA MET A 114 -15.36 1.17 5.44
C MET A 114 -14.89 2.56 5.83
N GLN A 115 -15.01 2.91 7.12
CA GLN A 115 -14.49 4.17 7.63
C GLN A 115 -12.96 4.22 7.51
N ALA A 116 -12.27 3.14 7.88
CA ALA A 116 -10.81 3.02 7.74
C ALA A 116 -10.32 3.17 6.28
N ILE A 117 -11.05 2.60 5.31
CA ILE A 117 -10.79 2.80 3.88
C ILE A 117 -10.92 4.27 3.49
N GLY A 118 -11.95 4.96 3.99
CA GLY A 118 -12.10 6.39 3.75
C GLY A 118 -10.95 7.20 4.35
N ASP A 119 -10.58 6.90 5.60
CA ASP A 119 -9.56 7.63 6.36
C ASP A 119 -8.14 7.38 5.84
N TYR A 120 -7.91 6.27 5.15
CA TYR A 120 -6.70 6.04 4.38
C TYR A 120 -6.44 7.18 3.38
N HIS A 121 -7.49 7.66 2.72
CA HIS A 121 -7.41 8.76 1.76
C HIS A 121 -7.58 10.13 2.41
N SER A 122 -8.64 10.33 3.20
CA SER A 122 -8.92 11.59 3.87
C SER A 122 -9.93 11.45 4.99
N ARG A 123 -9.73 12.18 6.09
CA ARG A 123 -10.73 12.32 7.17
C ARG A 123 -11.80 13.38 6.89
N THR A 124 -11.67 14.14 5.81
CA THR A 124 -12.67 15.12 5.39
C THR A 124 -13.88 14.38 4.83
N LEU A 125 -15.03 14.46 5.52
CA LEU A 125 -16.18 13.58 5.29
C LEU A 125 -16.62 13.45 3.81
N PRO A 126 -16.74 14.53 3.01
CA PRO A 126 -17.09 14.37 1.59
C PRO A 126 -16.06 13.58 0.78
N LEU A 127 -14.76 13.82 1.00
CA LEU A 127 -13.66 13.14 0.30
C LEU A 127 -13.58 11.67 0.73
N ASN A 128 -13.74 11.43 2.02
CA ASN A 128 -13.79 10.11 2.63
C ASN A 128 -14.88 9.24 1.98
N LEU A 129 -16.13 9.72 1.98
CA LEU A 129 -17.26 8.99 1.41
C LEU A 129 -17.12 8.78 -0.10
N ALA A 130 -16.60 9.78 -0.83
CA ALA A 130 -16.32 9.64 -2.25
C ALA A 130 -15.28 8.54 -2.52
N TYR A 131 -14.23 8.48 -1.71
CA TYR A 131 -13.19 7.48 -1.81
C TYR A 131 -13.71 6.07 -1.51
N GLN A 132 -14.51 5.91 -0.44
CA GLN A 132 -15.16 4.63 -0.13
C GLN A 132 -15.96 4.07 -1.31
N ARG A 133 -16.75 4.92 -1.99
CA ARG A 133 -17.53 4.52 -3.17
C ARG A 133 -16.64 4.07 -4.32
N ARG A 134 -15.52 4.76 -4.57
CA ARG A 134 -14.54 4.36 -5.61
C ARG A 134 -13.94 2.99 -5.29
N VAL A 135 -13.57 2.74 -4.02
CA VAL A 135 -13.01 1.44 -3.60
C VAL A 135 -14.04 0.31 -3.72
N ILE A 136 -15.31 0.56 -3.35
CA ILE A 136 -16.40 -0.42 -3.56
C ILE A 136 -16.57 -0.74 -5.04
N ALA A 137 -16.57 0.28 -5.91
CA ALA A 137 -16.68 0.10 -7.35
C ALA A 137 -15.51 -0.73 -7.91
N ALA A 138 -14.27 -0.40 -7.54
CA ALA A 138 -13.09 -1.15 -7.93
C ALA A 138 -13.12 -2.60 -7.42
N ALA A 139 -13.53 -2.82 -6.17
CA ALA A 139 -13.68 -4.17 -5.63
C ALA A 139 -14.78 -4.97 -6.36
N SER A 140 -15.85 -4.30 -6.78
CA SER A 140 -16.91 -4.89 -7.60
C SER A 140 -16.36 -5.36 -8.94
N GLU A 141 -15.62 -4.51 -9.65
CA GLU A 141 -14.98 -4.86 -10.91
C GLU A 141 -13.99 -6.03 -10.78
N LEU A 142 -13.17 -6.02 -9.73
CA LEU A 142 -12.11 -7.01 -9.53
C LEU A 142 -12.64 -8.38 -9.11
N TYR A 143 -13.68 -8.43 -8.27
CA TYR A 143 -14.08 -9.67 -7.59
C TYR A 143 -15.48 -10.14 -7.94
N PHE A 144 -16.34 -9.25 -8.44
CA PHE A 144 -17.71 -9.56 -8.77
C PHE A 144 -17.90 -9.37 -10.27
N ARG A 145 -17.64 -10.45 -11.02
CA ARG A 145 -17.88 -10.49 -12.45
C ARG A 145 -19.34 -10.12 -12.72
N LYS A 146 -19.61 -9.14 -13.60
CA LYS A 146 -20.91 -9.10 -14.30
C LYS A 146 -21.01 -10.45 -15.01
N ARG A 147 -21.97 -11.29 -14.61
CA ARG A 147 -22.40 -12.38 -15.49
C ARG A 147 -22.96 -11.68 -16.73
N ALA A 148 -22.28 -11.87 -17.85
CA ALA A 148 -22.84 -11.56 -19.16
C ALA A 148 -24.05 -12.48 -19.40
#